data_AF-A0A916C2K5-F1
#
_entry.id   AF-A0A916C2K5-F1
#
_cell.length_a   1.000
_cell.length_b   1.000
_cell.length_c   1.000
_cell.angle_alpha   90.00
_cell.angle_beta   90.00
_cell.angle_gamma   90.00
#
_symmetry.space_group_name_H-M   'P 1'
#
loop_
_entity.id
_entity.type
_entity.pdbx_description
1 polymer ?
#
loop_
_entity_poly.entity_id
_entity_poly.type
_entity_poly.pdbx_seq_one_letter_code
_entity_poly.pdbx_strand_id
1 'polypeptide(L)'
;MKKRLFVLLLLLASLLTACNTPTPTLAPTPTPTPPPRKTWTIENAGWICFREYDLFTHELGGVFRPKGCFSSTCTRRQEEKVDVELDGSNMALKFVTKFVVLDIATHTPQEQVCSADCNSDEMAFKLADVMTGTYAAMLGDQKMGSLEVPPTFIQVGGICFGEW
;
A
#
# COMPACT_ATOMS: atom_id res chain seq x y z
N MET A 1 -97.09 -36.23 -7.03
CA MET A 1 -96.62 -35.11 -6.16
C MET A 1 -95.10 -35.03 -6.21
N LYS A 2 -94.56 -33.81 -6.05
CA LYS A 2 -93.15 -33.42 -5.82
C LYS A 2 -92.18 -33.43 -7.02
N LYS A 3 -91.96 -32.24 -7.59
CA LYS A 3 -90.62 -31.75 -7.95
C LYS A 3 -90.48 -30.31 -7.45
N ARG A 4 -89.66 -30.14 -6.41
CA ARG A 4 -89.02 -28.86 -6.03
C ARG A 4 -87.68 -28.78 -6.76
N LEU A 5 -87.10 -27.57 -6.70
CA LEU A 5 -85.67 -27.28 -6.67
C LEU A 5 -85.03 -26.90 -8.02
N PHE A 6 -84.09 -25.96 -7.92
CA PHE A 6 -83.25 -25.36 -8.98
C PHE A 6 -83.77 -24.09 -9.67
N VAL A 7 -84.14 -23.09 -8.88
CA VAL A 7 -84.05 -21.68 -9.29
C VAL A 7 -83.31 -20.93 -8.19
N LEU A 8 -81.96 -20.98 -8.17
CA LEU A 8 -81.07 -20.03 -7.48
C LEU A 8 -79.59 -20.51 -7.58
N LEU A 9 -78.95 -20.46 -8.76
CA LEU A 9 -77.52 -20.84 -8.82
C LEU A 9 -76.69 -20.18 -9.91
N LEU A 10 -77.08 -19.01 -10.43
CA LEU A 10 -76.39 -18.41 -11.59
C LEU A 10 -76.14 -16.89 -11.48
N LEU A 11 -76.11 -16.32 -10.27
CA LEU A 11 -75.96 -14.85 -10.10
C LEU A 11 -74.89 -14.43 -9.07
N LEU A 12 -73.90 -15.27 -8.77
CA LEU A 12 -72.90 -15.00 -7.72
C LEU A 12 -71.46 -15.37 -8.10
N ALA A 13 -71.08 -15.22 -9.37
CA ALA A 13 -69.71 -15.52 -9.82
C ALA A 13 -69.02 -14.34 -10.54
N SER A 14 -69.44 -13.11 -10.26
CA SER A 14 -68.95 -11.91 -10.98
C SER A 14 -68.39 -10.84 -10.04
N LEU A 15 -67.61 -11.22 -9.02
CA LEU A 15 -66.74 -10.32 -8.26
C LEU A 15 -65.63 -11.15 -7.62
N LEU A 16 -64.53 -11.42 -8.33
CA LEU A 16 -63.21 -11.80 -7.76
C LEU A 16 -62.19 -12.01 -8.90
N THR A 17 -62.17 -11.11 -9.88
CA THR A 17 -60.97 -10.97 -10.72
C THR A 17 -60.16 -9.83 -10.12
N ALA A 18 -59.55 -10.10 -8.97
CA ALA A 18 -58.52 -9.24 -8.43
C ALA A 18 -57.42 -9.19 -9.50
N CYS A 19 -57.29 -8.02 -10.13
CA CYS A 19 -56.22 -7.69 -11.03
C CYS A 19 -54.91 -7.75 -10.23
N ASN A 20 -54.28 -8.93 -10.22
CA ASN A 20 -52.92 -9.11 -9.74
C ASN A 20 -52.00 -8.40 -10.73
N THR A 21 -51.92 -7.08 -10.65
CA THR A 21 -50.87 -6.31 -11.31
C THR A 21 -49.60 -6.59 -10.51
N PRO A 22 -48.61 -7.31 -11.05
CA PRO A 22 -47.35 -7.48 -10.35
C PRO A 22 -46.75 -6.10 -10.12
N THR A 23 -46.51 -5.74 -8.86
CA THR A 23 -45.73 -4.55 -8.50
C THR A 23 -44.42 -4.62 -9.28
N PRO A 24 -44.07 -3.62 -10.10
CA PRO A 24 -42.80 -3.65 -10.82
C PRO A 24 -41.68 -3.73 -9.79
N THR A 25 -40.96 -4.85 -9.78
CA THR A 25 -39.71 -4.96 -9.04
C THR A 25 -38.77 -3.92 -9.62
N LEU A 26 -38.51 -2.86 -8.85
CA LEU A 26 -37.49 -1.88 -9.20
C LEU A 26 -36.20 -2.65 -9.46
N ALA A 27 -35.62 -2.46 -10.64
CA ALA A 27 -34.31 -3.01 -10.95
C ALA A 27 -33.35 -2.59 -9.83
N PRO A 28 -32.48 -3.50 -9.34
CA PRO A 28 -31.52 -3.15 -8.30
C PRO A 28 -30.74 -1.93 -8.80
N THR A 29 -30.74 -0.86 -8.02
CA THR A 29 -29.93 0.31 -8.29
C THR A 29 -28.50 -0.19 -8.51
N PRO A 30 -27.85 0.11 -9.65
CA PRO A 30 -26.49 -0.33 -9.87
C PRO A 30 -25.65 0.18 -8.71
N THR A 31 -25.00 -0.75 -7.99
CA THR A 31 -24.07 -0.38 -6.95
C THR A 31 -23.00 0.49 -7.62
N PRO A 32 -22.79 1.74 -7.18
CA PRO A 32 -21.78 2.60 -7.79
C PRO A 32 -20.44 1.87 -7.73
N THR A 33 -19.84 1.66 -8.89
CA THR A 33 -18.50 1.07 -8.97
C THR A 33 -17.55 2.07 -8.32
N PRO A 34 -16.80 1.69 -7.27
CA PRO A 34 -15.85 2.60 -6.68
C PRO A 34 -14.88 3.08 -7.75
N PRO A 35 -14.48 4.36 -7.75
CA PRO A 35 -13.52 4.87 -8.72
C PRO A 35 -12.24 4.04 -8.67
N PRO A 36 -11.54 3.88 -9.80
CA PRO A 36 -10.28 3.16 -9.84
C PRO A 36 -9.30 3.81 -8.87
N ARG A 37 -8.79 3.03 -7.92
CA ARG A 37 -7.78 3.49 -6.98
C ARG A 37 -6.46 3.64 -7.72
N LYS A 38 -5.79 4.76 -7.51
CA LYS A 38 -4.47 5.02 -8.08
C LYS A 38 -3.42 4.22 -7.31
N THR A 39 -2.49 3.59 -8.03
CA THR A 39 -1.34 2.90 -7.43
C THR A 39 -0.07 3.57 -7.92
N TRP A 40 0.86 3.81 -7.01
CA TRP A 40 2.20 4.30 -7.29
C TRP A 40 3.23 3.25 -6.94
N THR A 41 4.23 3.10 -7.79
CA THR A 41 5.39 2.23 -7.56
C THR A 41 6.64 3.10 -7.54
N ILE A 42 7.41 2.99 -6.47
CA ILE A 42 8.68 3.69 -6.27
C ILE A 42 9.78 2.63 -6.16
N GLU A 43 10.72 2.64 -7.08
CA GLU A 43 11.82 1.69 -7.16
C GLU A 43 13.13 2.44 -7.15
N ASN A 44 14.08 1.97 -6.32
CA ASN A 44 15.45 2.48 -6.27
C ASN A 44 15.54 4.02 -6.16
N ALA A 45 14.61 4.63 -5.43
CA ALA A 45 14.54 6.08 -5.26
C ALA A 45 14.26 6.42 -3.80
N GLY A 46 15.07 7.30 -3.23
CA GLY A 46 14.97 7.71 -1.83
C GLY A 46 16.34 7.98 -1.22
N TRP A 47 16.46 7.74 0.08
CA TRP A 47 17.72 7.86 0.81
C TRP A 47 17.99 6.66 1.72
N ILE A 48 19.27 6.40 1.95
CA ILE A 48 19.80 5.33 2.80
C ILE A 48 20.57 5.99 3.92
N CYS A 49 20.31 5.66 5.19
CA CYS A 49 21.17 6.03 6.32
C CYS A 49 21.71 4.79 7.02
N PHE A 50 23.02 4.76 7.21
CA PHE A 50 23.72 3.82 8.07
C PHE A 50 23.77 4.38 9.49
N ARG A 51 23.32 3.64 10.49
CA ARG A 51 23.17 4.16 11.87
C ARG A 51 23.89 3.32 12.92
N GLU A 52 24.15 2.05 12.63
CA GLU A 52 24.76 1.13 13.57
C GLU A 52 25.78 0.24 12.88
N TYR A 53 26.84 -0.10 13.61
CA TYR A 53 27.82 -1.12 13.22
C TYR A 53 28.29 -1.84 14.47
N ASP A 54 28.08 -3.15 14.51
CA ASP A 54 28.52 -4.00 15.63
C ASP A 54 29.93 -4.52 15.34
N LEU A 55 30.90 -4.13 16.18
CA LEU A 55 32.30 -4.52 16.05
C LEU A 55 32.57 -6.01 16.32
N PHE A 56 31.67 -6.70 17.02
CA PHE A 56 31.80 -8.12 17.37
C PHE A 56 31.17 -9.02 16.32
N THR A 57 30.00 -8.65 15.80
CA THR A 57 29.27 -9.44 14.80
C THR A 57 29.54 -8.99 13.36
N HIS A 58 30.24 -7.87 13.17
CA HIS A 58 30.45 -7.22 11.87
C HIS A 58 29.13 -6.94 11.13
N GLU A 59 28.07 -6.65 11.88
CA GLU A 59 26.75 -6.33 11.35
C GLU A 59 26.62 -4.82 11.14
N LEU A 60 26.32 -4.42 9.90
CA LEU A 60 26.01 -3.03 9.53
C LEU A 60 24.49 -2.88 9.43
N GLY A 61 23.95 -1.87 10.13
CA GLY A 61 22.51 -1.62 10.16
C GLY A 61 22.16 -0.17 9.87
N GLY A 62 20.92 0.03 9.46
CA GLY A 62 20.43 1.34 9.06
C GLY A 62 18.97 1.33 8.65
N VAL A 63 18.58 2.39 7.94
CA VAL A 63 17.24 2.55 7.40
C VAL A 63 17.28 3.02 5.94
N PHE A 64 16.32 2.58 5.15
CA PHE A 64 15.98 3.11 3.85
C PHE A 64 14.64 3.85 3.92
N ARG A 65 14.53 5.01 3.27
CA ARG A 65 13.26 5.72 3.09
C ARG A 65 12.99 5.92 1.59
N PRO A 66 11.82 5.54 1.06
CA PRO A 66 11.48 5.76 -0.33
C PRO A 66 11.26 7.26 -0.60
N LYS A 67 11.52 7.69 -1.84
CA LYS A 67 11.29 9.08 -2.26
C LYS A 67 9.80 9.40 -2.25
N GLY A 68 9.42 10.46 -1.53
CA GLY A 68 8.07 11.00 -1.50
C GLY A 68 7.54 11.18 -0.08
N CYS A 69 6.33 11.73 0.00
CA CYS A 69 5.56 11.83 1.24
C CYS A 69 4.20 11.19 1.02
N PHE A 70 3.89 10.16 1.82
CA PHE A 70 2.66 9.40 1.70
C PHE A 70 1.82 9.56 2.96
N SER A 71 0.63 10.16 2.82
CA SER A 71 -0.31 10.31 3.92
C SER A 71 -0.80 8.95 4.41
N SER A 72 -0.64 8.65 5.69
CA SER A 72 -1.12 7.40 6.28
C SER A 72 -2.65 7.27 6.26
N THR A 73 -3.37 8.40 6.15
CA THR A 73 -4.85 8.42 6.12
C THR A 73 -5.43 8.33 4.71
N CYS A 74 -4.64 8.66 3.69
CA CYS A 74 -5.08 8.66 2.29
C CYS A 74 -4.37 7.62 1.43
N THR A 75 -3.31 7.00 1.97
CA THR A 75 -2.57 5.98 1.25
C THR A 75 -2.42 4.73 2.09
N ARG A 76 -2.26 3.59 1.42
CA ARG A 76 -1.99 2.30 2.04
C ARG A 76 -0.84 1.63 1.34
N ARG A 77 0.12 1.15 2.12
CA ARG A 77 1.24 0.35 1.61
C ARG A 77 0.74 -1.04 1.20
N GLN A 78 1.07 -1.45 -0.03
CA GLN A 78 0.80 -2.80 -0.52
C GLN A 78 2.03 -3.68 -0.48
N GLU A 79 3.20 -3.11 -0.77
CA GLU A 79 4.44 -3.85 -0.88
C GLU A 79 5.59 -2.97 -0.41
N GLU A 80 6.47 -3.55 0.39
CA GLU A 80 7.68 -2.93 0.90
C GLU A 80 8.81 -3.95 0.75
N LYS A 81 9.85 -3.58 0.02
CA LYS A 81 10.99 -4.44 -0.21
C LYS A 81 12.27 -3.63 -0.20
N VAL A 82 13.23 -4.06 0.62
CA VAL A 82 14.59 -3.54 0.69
C VAL A 82 15.52 -4.75 0.76
N ASP A 83 16.07 -5.14 -0.39
CA ASP A 83 17.13 -6.14 -0.44
C ASP A 83 18.47 -5.41 -0.44
N VAL A 84 19.42 -5.93 0.34
CA VAL A 84 20.79 -5.44 0.38
C VAL A 84 21.73 -6.59 0.02
N GLU A 85 22.53 -6.39 -1.02
CA GLU A 85 23.53 -7.35 -1.47
C GLU A 85 24.94 -6.79 -1.25
N LEU A 86 25.81 -7.60 -0.68
CA LEU A 86 27.24 -7.33 -0.54
C LEU A 86 27.98 -7.85 -1.77
N ASP A 87 28.46 -6.95 -2.61
CA ASP A 87 29.38 -7.28 -3.70
C ASP A 87 30.83 -7.10 -3.22
N GLY A 88 31.38 -8.17 -2.63
CA GLY A 88 32.74 -8.16 -2.08
C GLY A 88 33.84 -7.97 -3.13
N SER A 89 33.59 -8.28 -4.40
CA SER A 89 34.59 -8.09 -5.46
C SER A 89 34.74 -6.62 -5.84
N ASN A 90 33.63 -5.89 -5.86
CA ASN A 90 33.61 -4.48 -6.22
C ASN A 90 33.56 -3.54 -5.01
N MET A 91 33.61 -4.08 -3.79
CA MET A 91 33.41 -3.34 -2.54
C MET A 91 32.15 -2.46 -2.65
N ALA A 92 31.00 -3.06 -2.94
CA ALA A 92 29.73 -2.32 -3.09
C ALA A 92 28.62 -2.90 -2.21
N LEU A 93 27.82 -2.01 -1.63
CA LEU A 93 26.56 -2.33 -0.96
C LEU A 93 25.43 -1.96 -1.92
N LYS A 94 24.78 -2.97 -2.50
CA LYS A 94 23.74 -2.80 -3.52
C LYS A 94 22.36 -2.91 -2.90
N PHE A 95 21.60 -1.83 -2.93
CA PHE A 95 20.24 -1.76 -2.45
C PHE A 95 19.28 -1.90 -3.64
N VAL A 96 18.41 -2.91 -3.60
CA VAL A 96 17.32 -3.06 -4.56
C VAL A 96 16.01 -2.87 -3.81
N THR A 97 15.31 -1.78 -4.11
CA THR A 97 14.13 -1.38 -3.35
C THR A 97 12.90 -1.29 -4.22
N LYS A 98 11.76 -1.66 -3.63
CA LYS A 98 10.44 -1.53 -4.26
C LYS A 98 9.40 -1.18 -3.20
N PHE A 99 8.65 -0.13 -3.47
CA PHE A 99 7.64 0.40 -2.58
C PHE A 99 6.36 0.67 -3.38
N VAL A 100 5.27 0.00 -3.03
CA VAL A 100 3.98 0.11 -3.72
C VAL A 100 2.96 0.74 -2.80
N VAL A 101 2.41 1.88 -3.21
CA VAL A 101 1.46 2.69 -2.45
C VAL A 101 0.14 2.76 -3.20
N LEU A 102 -0.94 2.45 -2.50
CA LEU A 102 -2.31 2.56 -3.00
C LEU A 102 -2.95 3.83 -2.47
N ASP A 103 -3.57 4.61 -3.35
CA ASP A 103 -4.51 5.67 -2.96
C ASP A 103 -5.79 5.03 -2.41
N ILE A 104 -6.09 5.33 -1.15
CA ILE A 104 -7.30 4.86 -0.48
C ILE A 104 -8.26 6.00 -0.15
N ALA A 105 -7.94 7.24 -0.55
CA ALA A 105 -8.81 8.37 -0.32
C ALA A 105 -10.15 8.14 -1.03
N THR A 106 -11.24 8.25 -0.29
CA THR A 106 -12.56 8.30 -0.92
C THR A 106 -12.76 9.71 -1.44
N HIS A 107 -12.71 9.91 -2.76
CA HIS A 107 -12.95 11.21 -3.41
C HIS A 107 -14.43 11.64 -3.33
N THR A 108 -15.05 11.53 -2.15
CA THR A 108 -16.39 12.07 -1.89
C THR A 108 -16.31 13.58 -1.63
N PRO A 109 -17.38 14.36 -1.92
CA PRO A 109 -17.38 15.82 -1.81
C PRO A 109 -17.13 16.39 -0.40
N GLN A 110 -17.24 15.55 0.64
CA GLN A 110 -16.73 15.87 1.98
C GLN A 110 -15.27 15.38 2.02
N GLU A 111 -14.36 16.27 1.61
CA GLU A 111 -12.93 15.98 1.46
C GLU A 111 -12.35 15.30 2.71
N GLN A 112 -11.86 14.09 2.52
CA GLN A 112 -11.02 13.42 3.51
C GLN A 112 -9.70 14.20 3.61
N VAL A 113 -9.45 14.82 4.77
CA VAL A 113 -8.20 15.54 5.03
C VAL A 113 -7.08 14.52 5.22
N CYS A 114 -6.12 14.53 4.29
CA CYS A 114 -4.92 13.70 4.38
C CYS A 114 -3.98 14.19 5.49
N SER A 115 -3.39 13.28 6.26
CA SER A 115 -2.37 13.64 7.25
C SER A 115 -1.04 14.00 6.58
N ALA A 116 -0.25 14.85 7.25
CA ALA A 116 1.06 15.29 6.77
C ALA A 116 2.20 14.38 7.30
N ASP A 117 2.04 13.06 7.20
CA ASP A 117 2.91 12.09 7.89
C ASP A 117 4.16 11.68 7.07
N CYS A 118 4.89 12.66 6.52
CA CYS A 118 6.03 12.43 5.61
C CYS A 118 7.25 11.72 6.22
N ASN A 119 7.19 11.35 7.51
CA ASN A 119 8.33 10.84 8.27
C ASN A 119 8.20 9.37 8.71
N SER A 120 7.13 8.67 8.33
CA SER A 120 6.84 7.33 8.89
C SER A 120 7.23 6.15 7.99
N ASP A 121 7.82 6.39 6.82
CA ASP A 121 8.11 5.37 5.80
C ASP A 121 9.56 4.82 5.84
N GLU A 122 10.17 4.71 7.02
CA GLU A 122 11.51 4.10 7.17
C GLU A 122 11.42 2.57 7.25
N MET A 123 12.25 1.89 6.47
CA MET A 123 12.44 0.44 6.48
C MET A 123 13.83 0.13 7.01
N ALA A 124 13.92 -0.59 8.13
CA ALA A 124 15.19 -1.01 8.68
C ALA A 124 15.85 -2.10 7.82
N PHE A 125 17.17 -2.07 7.73
CA PHE A 125 17.97 -3.13 7.13
C PHE A 125 19.14 -3.50 8.04
N LYS A 126 19.60 -4.75 7.90
CA LYS A 126 20.80 -5.28 8.54
C LYS A 126 21.56 -6.12 7.54
N LEU A 127 22.87 -6.00 7.56
CA LEU A 127 23.78 -6.75 6.70
C LEU A 127 24.91 -7.31 7.58
N ALA A 128 24.98 -8.63 7.66
CA ALA A 128 26.02 -9.33 8.40
C ALA A 128 27.31 -9.44 7.58
N ASP A 129 28.40 -9.81 8.26
CA ASP A 129 29.69 -10.15 7.65
C ASP A 129 30.30 -9.03 6.79
N VAL A 130 30.03 -7.77 7.13
CA VAL A 130 30.60 -6.62 6.40
C VAL A 130 32.03 -6.40 6.86
N MET A 131 32.97 -6.64 5.95
CA MET A 131 34.40 -6.46 6.24
C MET A 131 34.77 -4.98 6.36
N THR A 132 35.89 -4.69 7.03
CA THR A 132 36.49 -3.36 7.06
C THR A 132 36.92 -2.93 5.65
N GLY A 133 36.57 -1.70 5.26
CA GLY A 133 36.96 -1.11 3.98
C GLY A 133 36.06 0.02 3.53
N THR A 134 36.33 0.57 2.35
CA THR A 134 35.49 1.60 1.73
C THR A 134 34.56 0.96 0.71
N TYR A 135 33.25 1.08 0.95
CA TYR A 135 32.22 0.56 0.08
C TYR A 135 31.54 1.66 -0.73
N ALA A 136 31.22 1.38 -2.00
CA ALA A 136 30.26 2.18 -2.74
C ALA A 136 28.84 1.84 -2.27
N ALA A 137 28.08 2.84 -1.82
CA ALA A 137 26.65 2.68 -1.54
C ALA A 137 25.88 2.86 -2.86
N MET A 138 25.22 1.80 -3.33
CA MET A 138 24.51 1.77 -4.61
C MET A 138 23.01 1.61 -4.37
N LEU A 139 22.17 2.41 -5.04
CA LEU A 139 20.72 2.25 -5.05
C LEU A 139 20.29 1.90 -6.48
N GLY A 140 19.89 0.65 -6.69
CA GLY A 140 19.88 0.05 -8.03
C GLY A 140 21.28 0.16 -8.66
N ASP A 141 21.33 0.73 -9.87
CA ASP A 141 22.58 0.97 -10.60
C ASP A 141 23.24 2.33 -10.26
N GLN A 142 22.61 3.15 -9.42
CA GLN A 142 23.09 4.49 -9.11
C GLN A 142 24.05 4.48 -7.92
N LYS A 143 25.26 5.02 -8.10
CA LYS A 143 26.15 5.30 -6.97
C LYS A 143 25.65 6.51 -6.19
N MET A 144 25.31 6.28 -4.92
CA MET A 144 24.79 7.29 -4.00
C MET A 144 25.92 7.95 -3.20
N GLY A 145 26.97 7.20 -2.89
CA GLY A 145 28.10 7.71 -2.11
C GLY A 145 29.14 6.64 -1.80
N SER A 146 30.02 6.93 -0.85
CA SER A 146 31.03 5.99 -0.36
C SER A 146 30.97 5.94 1.16
N LEU A 147 30.95 4.73 1.72
CA LEU A 147 30.87 4.45 3.15
C LEU A 147 32.17 3.78 3.60
N GLU A 148 32.83 4.33 4.60
CA GLU A 148 33.93 3.65 5.28
C GLU A 148 33.38 2.75 6.39
N VAL A 149 33.84 1.50 6.46
CA VAL A 149 33.48 0.51 7.48
C VAL A 149 34.75 0.13 8.25
N PRO A 150 34.75 0.18 9.61
CA PRO A 150 33.65 0.62 10.46
C PRO A 150 33.33 2.12 10.29
N PRO A 151 32.04 2.49 10.20
CA PRO A 151 31.65 3.90 10.06
C PRO A 151 31.94 4.70 11.33
N THR A 152 32.43 5.92 11.15
CA THR A 152 32.52 6.90 12.24
C THR A 152 31.23 7.71 12.26
N PHE A 153 30.29 7.35 13.12
CA PHE A 153 29.00 8.04 13.21
C PHE A 153 29.13 9.43 13.86
N ILE A 154 28.49 10.42 13.25
CA ILE A 154 28.25 11.73 13.89
C ILE A 154 27.12 11.55 14.90
N GLN A 155 27.27 12.09 16.11
CA GLN A 155 26.55 11.74 17.36
C GLN A 155 25.01 11.60 17.33
N VAL A 156 24.29 11.86 16.23
CA VAL A 156 22.83 11.69 16.15
C VAL A 156 22.30 11.31 14.75
N GLY A 157 23.12 11.35 13.69
CA GLY A 157 22.61 11.36 12.31
C GLY A 157 22.81 10.08 11.49
N GLY A 158 23.77 9.24 11.88
CA GLY A 158 24.27 8.22 10.97
C GLY A 158 25.02 8.83 9.77
N ILE A 159 25.27 8.03 8.73
CA ILE A 159 25.82 8.47 7.44
C ILE A 159 24.75 8.22 6.39
N CYS A 160 24.31 9.28 5.70
CA CYS A 160 23.15 9.21 4.81
C CYS A 160 23.50 9.60 3.36
N PHE A 161 22.88 8.93 2.40
CA PHE A 161 23.03 9.22 0.98
C PHE A 161 21.66 9.29 0.29
N GLY A 162 21.53 10.20 -0.67
CA GLY A 162 20.30 10.39 -1.46
C GLY A 162 19.59 11.72 -1.19
N GLU A 163 18.44 11.89 -1.85
CA GLU A 163 17.59 13.08 -1.70
C GLU A 163 16.54 12.84 -0.62
N TRP A 164 16.30 13.88 0.19
CA TRP A 164 15.26 13.93 1.22
C TRP A 164 13.90 14.29 0.62
#